data_AF-A0A6G6AY08-F1
#
_entry.id   AF-A0A6G6AY08-F1
#
_cell.length_a   1.000
_cell.length_b   1.000
_cell.length_c   1.000
_cell.angle_alpha   90.00
_cell.angle_beta   90.00
_cell.angle_gamma   90.00
#
_symmetry.space_group_name_H-M   'P 1'
#
loop_
_entity.id
_entity.type
_entity.pdbx_description
1 polymer ?
#
loop_
_entity_poly.entity_id
_entity_poly.type
_entity_poly.pdbx_seq_one_letter_code
_entity_poly.pdbx_strand_id
1 'polypeptide(L)'
;MTIEGIVLLQLVLISVTCLEIARHKTVQLKIVGILNRLSWLLLGFVAMVAVAVFISFLFPVQTRNQAVLVQVGKQVPPIIFLLFLVNASILEEIVYRQLLWEKLTFPFVQIGVTSFLFVLSHGPNQLGSWLMYSCLGLTLAAVRLKTDCMTAMALHLLWNSLAYVVTFL
;
A
#
# COMPACT_ATOMS: atom_id res chain seq x y z
N MET A 1 -6.14 -18.81 -13.21
CA MET A 1 -6.49 -17.49 -13.78
C MET A 1 -5.57 -17.27 -14.96
N THR A 2 -6.09 -17.02 -16.17
CA THR A 2 -5.27 -16.82 -17.38
C THR A 2 -4.64 -15.42 -17.37
N ILE A 3 -3.58 -15.20 -18.15
CA ILE A 3 -2.93 -13.88 -18.30
C ILE A 3 -3.95 -12.83 -18.76
N GLU A 4 -4.83 -13.19 -19.69
CA GLU A 4 -5.93 -12.35 -20.15
C GLU A 4 -6.87 -11.94 -19.01
N GLY A 5 -7.17 -12.86 -18.09
CA GLY A 5 -7.96 -12.54 -16.89
C GLY A 5 -7.28 -11.56 -15.94
N ILE A 6 -5.95 -11.63 -15.81
CA ILE A 6 -5.16 -10.68 -15.00
C ILE A 6 -5.17 -9.29 -15.64
N VAL A 7 -4.97 -9.21 -16.95
CA VAL A 7 -5.00 -7.94 -17.69
C VAL A 7 -6.40 -7.32 -17.62
N LEU A 8 -7.46 -8.11 -17.80
CA LEU A 8 -8.83 -7.63 -17.67
C LEU A 8 -9.11 -7.09 -16.26
N LEU A 9 -8.66 -7.81 -15.22
CA LEU A 9 -8.78 -7.35 -13.84
C LEU A 9 -8.03 -6.03 -13.61
N GLN A 10 -6.79 -5.90 -14.11
CA GLN A 10 -6.06 -4.63 -14.04
C GLN A 10 -6.82 -3.49 -14.71
N LEU A 11 -7.34 -3.71 -15.92
CA LEU A 11 -8.12 -2.70 -16.64
C LEU A 11 -9.39 -2.30 -15.89
N VAL A 12 -10.09 -3.25 -15.27
CA VAL A 12 -11.26 -2.96 -14.42
C VAL A 12 -10.85 -2.14 -13.21
N LEU A 13 -9.79 -2.54 -12.50
CA LEU A 13 -9.31 -1.82 -11.32
C LEU A 13 -8.86 -0.39 -11.67
N ILE A 14 -8.13 -0.21 -12.77
CA ILE A 14 -7.73 1.11 -13.28
C ILE A 14 -8.97 1.92 -13.65
N SER A 15 -9.93 1.32 -14.35
CA SER A 15 -11.16 2.02 -14.76
C SER A 15 -11.98 2.49 -13.57
N VAL A 16 -12.15 1.64 -12.54
CA VAL A 16 -12.82 1.99 -11.29
C VAL A 16 -12.06 3.11 -10.56
N THR A 17 -10.73 3.02 -10.50
CA THR A 17 -9.88 4.05 -9.88
C THR A 17 -10.03 5.39 -10.59
N CYS A 18 -9.95 5.40 -11.93
CA CYS A 18 -10.15 6.59 -12.75
C CYS A 18 -11.56 7.17 -12.60
N LEU A 19 -12.59 6.34 -12.61
CA LEU A 19 -13.98 6.75 -12.38
C LEU A 19 -14.15 7.39 -11.00
N GLU A 20 -13.58 6.80 -9.97
CA GLU A 20 -13.70 7.29 -8.60
C GLU A 20 -12.95 8.63 -8.43
N ILE A 21 -11.75 8.75 -8.99
CA ILE A 21 -11.00 10.02 -9.04
C ILE A 21 -11.81 11.10 -9.79
N ALA A 22 -12.38 10.76 -10.95
CA ALA A 22 -13.17 11.68 -11.77
C ALA A 22 -14.46 12.12 -11.07
N ARG A 23 -15.14 11.20 -10.37
CA ARG A 23 -16.44 11.45 -9.74
C ARG A 23 -16.32 12.27 -8.46
N HIS A 24 -15.24 12.10 -7.71
CA HIS A 24 -15.15 12.65 -6.36
C HIS A 24 -14.25 13.90 -6.22
N LYS A 25 -13.62 14.44 -7.28
CA LYS A 25 -12.65 15.57 -7.20
C LYS A 25 -11.64 15.38 -6.04
N THR A 26 -11.32 14.12 -5.71
CA THR A 26 -11.07 13.71 -4.32
C THR A 26 -9.63 13.76 -3.88
N VAL A 27 -8.67 14.04 -4.77
CA VAL A 27 -7.32 14.29 -4.26
C VAL A 27 -7.32 15.69 -3.66
N GLN A 28 -7.79 15.78 -2.41
CA GLN A 28 -7.66 16.96 -1.57
C GLN A 28 -6.17 17.16 -1.35
N LEU A 29 -5.58 17.98 -2.22
CA LEU A 29 -4.20 18.41 -2.10
C LEU A 29 -4.12 19.27 -0.85
N LYS A 30 -3.70 18.65 0.25
CA LYS A 30 -3.30 19.42 1.43
C LYS A 30 -2.11 20.28 1.01
N ILE A 31 -2.21 21.59 1.21
CA ILE A 31 -1.12 22.51 0.95
C ILE A 31 -0.04 22.23 1.99
N VAL A 32 0.89 21.36 1.61
CA VAL A 32 1.99 20.87 2.43
C VAL A 32 3.26 21.07 1.62
N GLY A 33 4.25 21.73 2.23
CA GLY A 33 5.52 22.01 1.59
C GLY A 33 6.24 20.73 1.15
N ILE A 34 6.96 20.80 0.03
CA ILE A 34 7.64 19.64 -0.58
C ILE A 34 8.68 19.03 0.36
N LEU A 35 9.37 19.84 1.15
CA LEU A 35 10.34 19.38 2.15
C LEU A 35 9.67 18.55 3.26
N ASN A 36 8.47 18.95 3.70
CA ASN A 36 7.72 18.18 4.68
C ASN A 36 7.24 16.84 4.09
N ARG A 37 6.79 16.83 2.83
CA ARG A 37 6.43 15.59 2.12
C ARG A 37 7.61 14.63 2.03
N LEU A 38 8.76 15.11 1.59
CA LEU A 38 9.99 14.32 1.49
C LEU A 38 10.44 13.81 2.87
N SER A 39 10.36 14.65 3.91
CA SER A 39 10.75 14.26 5.27
C SER A 39 9.88 13.12 5.80
N TRP A 40 8.55 13.22 5.67
CA TRP A 40 7.64 12.15 6.11
C TRP A 40 7.72 10.90 5.25
N LEU A 41 7.98 11.04 3.95
CA LEU A 41 8.20 9.92 3.04
C LEU A 41 9.46 9.15 3.42
N LEU A 42 10.59 9.83 3.63
CA LEU A 42 11.85 9.20 4.03
C LEU A 42 11.76 8.59 5.42
N LEU A 43 11.20 9.33 6.39
CA LEU A 43 11.00 8.83 7.75
C LEU A 43 10.11 7.60 7.78
N GLY A 44 8.99 7.62 7.05
CA GLY A 44 8.07 6.50 6.93
C GLY A 44 8.73 5.27 6.30
N PHE A 45 9.50 5.48 5.21
CA PHE A 45 10.21 4.40 4.54
C PHE A 45 11.27 3.75 5.43
N VAL A 46 12.12 4.55 6.08
CA VAL A 46 13.14 4.05 7.01
C VAL A 46 12.50 3.32 8.19
N ALA A 47 11.41 3.86 8.76
CA ALA A 47 10.69 3.22 9.85
C ALA A 47 10.12 1.85 9.43
N MET A 48 9.48 1.78 8.26
CA MET A 48 8.93 0.53 7.73
C MET A 48 10.03 -0.52 7.51
N VAL A 49 11.16 -0.14 6.91
CA VAL A 49 12.30 -1.06 6.69
C VAL A 49 12.87 -1.53 8.02
N ALA A 50 13.14 -0.63 8.97
CA ALA A 50 13.72 -0.98 10.25
C ALA A 50 12.82 -1.95 11.05
N VAL A 51 11.52 -1.65 11.11
CA VAL A 51 10.55 -2.50 11.81
C VAL A 51 10.38 -3.84 11.09
N ALA A 52 10.36 -3.86 9.75
CA ALA A 52 10.26 -5.10 8.99
C ALA A 52 11.46 -6.02 9.20
N VAL A 53 12.67 -5.47 9.21
CA VAL A 53 13.90 -6.22 9.52
C VAL A 53 13.84 -6.77 10.95
N PHE A 54 13.43 -5.93 11.91
CA PHE A 54 13.27 -6.36 13.30
C PHE A 54 12.25 -7.49 13.47
N ILE A 55 11.08 -7.40 12.84
CA ILE A 55 10.07 -8.46 12.85
C ILE A 55 10.61 -9.73 12.20
N SER A 56 11.33 -9.61 11.08
CA SER A 56 11.92 -10.76 10.36
C SER A 56 13.04 -11.45 11.15
N PHE A 57 13.70 -10.74 12.06
CA PHE A 57 14.65 -11.32 13.00
C PHE A 57 13.96 -12.13 14.10
N LEU A 58 12.80 -11.67 14.58
CA LEU A 58 12.09 -12.30 15.69
C LEU A 58 11.14 -13.43 15.27
N PHE A 59 10.57 -13.34 14.06
CA PHE A 59 9.53 -14.23 13.57
C PHE A 59 9.83 -14.67 12.15
N PRO A 60 9.47 -15.91 11.77
CA PRO A 60 9.48 -16.30 10.37
C PRO A 60 8.43 -15.45 9.61
N VAL A 61 8.89 -14.61 8.69
CA VAL A 61 8.00 -13.77 7.87
C VAL A 61 7.91 -14.35 6.46
N GLN A 62 6.98 -15.29 6.28
CA GLN A 62 6.49 -15.65 4.95
C GLN A 62 5.00 -15.36 4.91
N THR A 63 4.63 -14.27 4.25
CA THR A 63 3.22 -13.90 4.13
C THR A 63 2.58 -14.66 2.97
N ARG A 64 1.32 -15.08 3.14
CA ARG A 64 0.55 -15.72 2.07
C ARG A 64 0.48 -14.83 0.83
N ASN A 65 0.26 -13.53 1.03
CA ASN A 65 0.21 -12.55 -0.05
C ASN A 65 1.54 -12.51 -0.83
N GLN A 66 2.70 -12.44 -0.14
CA GLN A 66 4.00 -12.47 -0.83
C GLN A 66 4.20 -13.76 -1.63
N ALA A 67 3.81 -14.92 -1.08
CA ALA A 67 3.89 -16.18 -1.81
C ALA A 67 3.04 -16.19 -3.09
N VAL A 68 1.83 -15.64 -3.03
CA VAL A 68 0.95 -15.49 -4.21
C VAL A 68 1.55 -14.51 -5.22
N LEU A 69 2.07 -13.37 -4.77
CA LEU A 69 2.72 -12.39 -5.64
C LEU A 69 3.95 -12.97 -6.36
N VAL A 70 4.75 -13.78 -5.67
CA VAL A 70 5.87 -14.52 -6.29
C VAL A 70 5.39 -15.47 -7.37
N GLN A 71 4.32 -16.22 -7.13
CA GLN A 71 3.76 -17.13 -8.12
C GLN A 71 3.22 -16.39 -9.34
N VAL A 72 2.48 -15.30 -9.14
CA VAL A 72 1.95 -14.47 -10.23
C VAL A 72 3.08 -13.80 -11.01
N GLY A 73 4.08 -13.22 -10.31
CA GLY A 73 5.21 -12.54 -10.93
C GLY A 73 6.07 -13.45 -11.81
N LYS A 74 6.11 -14.76 -11.51
CA LYS A 74 6.77 -15.77 -12.37
C LYS A 74 5.99 -16.11 -13.64
N GLN A 75 4.69 -15.80 -13.69
CA GLN A 75 3.79 -16.18 -14.79
C GLN A 75 3.52 -15.04 -15.77
N VAL A 76 3.84 -13.79 -15.41
CA VAL A 76 3.53 -12.61 -16.21
C VAL A 76 4.81 -11.84 -16.58
N PRO A 77 4.81 -11.08 -17.69
CA PRO A 77 5.96 -10.25 -18.04
C PRO A 77 6.27 -9.24 -16.91
N PRO A 78 7.56 -8.95 -16.62
CA PRO A 78 7.96 -8.05 -15.53
C PRO A 78 7.28 -6.68 -15.58
N ILE A 79 7.12 -6.09 -16.78
CA ILE A 79 6.45 -4.80 -16.96
C ILE A 79 4.98 -4.85 -16.51
N ILE A 80 4.27 -5.94 -16.83
CA ILE A 80 2.87 -6.12 -16.43
C ILE A 80 2.75 -6.29 -14.91
N PHE A 81 3.71 -6.99 -14.30
CA PHE A 81 3.78 -7.13 -12.85
C PHE A 81 4.09 -5.80 -12.15
N LEU A 82 5.01 -4.99 -12.69
CA LEU A 82 5.28 -3.65 -12.16
C LEU A 82 4.06 -2.73 -12.25
N LEU A 83 3.34 -2.76 -13.37
CA LEU A 83 2.06 -2.04 -13.53
C LEU A 83 1.01 -2.54 -12.53
N PHE A 84 0.99 -3.84 -12.22
CA PHE A 84 0.12 -4.40 -11.16
C PHE A 84 0.45 -3.76 -9.81
N LEU A 85 1.73 -3.74 -9.42
CA LEU A 85 2.16 -3.18 -8.14
C LEU A 85 1.87 -1.68 -8.03
N VAL A 86 2.07 -0.93 -9.11
CA VAL A 86 1.70 0.49 -9.19
C VAL A 86 0.20 0.64 -8.97
N ASN A 87 -0.62 -0.09 -9.73
CA ASN A 87 -2.06 0.00 -9.63
C ASN A 87 -2.59 -0.41 -8.25
N ALA A 88 -2.07 -1.49 -7.67
CA ALA A 88 -2.41 -1.95 -6.33
C ALA A 88 -2.11 -0.87 -5.28
N SER A 89 -0.90 -0.28 -5.33
CA SER A 89 -0.50 0.79 -4.41
C SER A 89 -1.44 2.00 -4.49
N ILE A 90 -1.83 2.40 -5.71
CA ILE A 90 -2.74 3.53 -5.93
C ILE A 90 -4.15 3.22 -5.40
N LEU A 91 -4.70 2.08 -5.80
CA LEU A 91 -6.06 1.68 -5.45
C LEU A 91 -6.24 1.53 -3.94
N GLU A 92 -5.29 0.86 -3.28
CA GLU A 92 -5.36 0.63 -1.83
C GLU A 92 -5.33 1.96 -1.05
N GLU A 93 -4.45 2.90 -1.41
CA GLU A 93 -4.43 4.20 -0.75
C GLU A 93 -5.68 5.04 -1.05
N ILE A 94 -6.23 4.98 -2.26
CA ILE A 94 -7.51 5.65 -2.56
C ILE A 94 -8.63 5.06 -1.70
N VAL A 95 -8.75 3.75 -1.63
CA VAL A 95 -9.81 3.10 -0.84
C VAL A 95 -9.68 3.44 0.64
N TYR A 96 -8.49 3.26 1.23
CA TYR A 96 -8.33 3.36 2.68
C TYR A 96 -7.95 4.76 3.16
N ARG A 97 -7.10 5.51 2.45
CA ARG A 97 -6.57 6.82 2.85
C ARG A 97 -7.25 8.00 2.20
N GLN A 98 -8.13 7.78 1.22
CA GLN A 98 -8.97 8.81 0.63
C GLN A 98 -10.45 8.57 0.98
N LEU A 99 -11.08 7.55 0.39
CA LEU A 99 -12.53 7.34 0.49
C LEU A 99 -12.98 7.01 1.92
N LEU A 100 -12.42 5.97 2.52
CA LEU A 100 -12.78 5.58 3.88
C LEU A 100 -12.32 6.63 4.90
N TRP A 101 -11.13 7.18 4.72
CA TRP A 101 -10.56 8.21 5.59
C TRP A 101 -11.48 9.42 5.74
N GLU A 102 -12.07 9.89 4.64
CA GLU A 102 -12.97 11.05 4.63
C GLU A 102 -14.34 10.78 5.26
N LYS A 103 -14.75 9.52 5.39
CA LYS A 103 -15.98 9.15 6.12
C LYS A 103 -15.79 9.14 7.63
N LEU A 104 -14.56 9.17 8.11
CA LEU A 104 -14.21 9.11 9.53
C LEU A 104 -13.81 10.51 10.02
N THR A 105 -14.32 10.90 11.18
CA THR A 105 -14.11 12.27 11.71
C THR A 105 -12.86 12.41 12.56
N PHE A 106 -12.57 11.44 13.42
CA PHE A 106 -11.52 11.56 14.42
C PHE A 106 -10.19 10.94 13.94
N PRO A 107 -9.03 11.62 14.10
CA PRO A 107 -7.74 11.13 13.62
C PRO A 107 -7.35 9.75 14.15
N PHE A 108 -7.65 9.44 15.42
CA PHE A 108 -7.34 8.13 15.99
C PHE A 108 -8.20 7.02 15.37
N VAL A 109 -9.47 7.32 15.07
CA VAL A 109 -10.39 6.39 14.38
C VAL A 109 -9.96 6.20 12.93
N GLN A 110 -9.56 7.28 12.25
CA GLN A 110 -9.00 7.22 10.89
C GLN A 110 -7.80 6.27 10.84
N ILE A 111 -6.80 6.48 11.70
CA ILE A 111 -5.61 5.62 11.74
C ILE A 111 -6.01 4.18 12.08
N GLY A 112 -6.78 3.97 13.15
CA GLY A 112 -7.13 2.64 13.63
C GLY A 112 -7.92 1.83 12.62
N VAL A 113 -9.04 2.36 12.13
CA VAL A 113 -9.95 1.64 11.22
C VAL A 113 -9.28 1.37 9.88
N THR A 114 -8.66 2.39 9.28
CA THR A 114 -8.09 2.25 7.93
C THR A 114 -6.83 1.38 7.93
N SER A 115 -6.09 1.30 9.04
CA SER A 115 -4.94 0.38 9.18
C SER A 115 -5.42 -1.05 9.48
N PHE A 116 -6.42 -1.21 10.35
CA PHE A 116 -6.95 -2.53 10.69
C PHE A 116 -7.57 -3.24 9.48
N LEU A 117 -8.41 -2.55 8.71
CA LEU A 117 -9.00 -3.12 7.49
C LEU A 117 -7.95 -3.43 6.42
N PHE A 118 -6.92 -2.59 6.29
CA PHE A 118 -5.77 -2.86 5.43
C PHE A 118 -5.05 -4.14 5.82
N VAL A 119 -4.80 -4.36 7.13
CA VAL A 119 -4.20 -5.61 7.61
C VAL A 119 -5.07 -6.81 7.27
N LEU A 120 -6.38 -6.72 7.51
CA LEU A 120 -7.32 -7.81 7.21
C LEU A 120 -7.35 -8.16 5.73
N SER A 121 -7.30 -7.18 4.81
CA SER A 121 -7.32 -7.45 3.37
C SER A 121 -6.10 -8.20 2.87
N HIS A 122 -5.00 -8.17 3.62
CA HIS A 122 -3.78 -8.91 3.31
C HIS A 122 -3.79 -10.37 3.80
N GLY A 123 -4.85 -10.78 4.50
CA GLY A 123 -5.04 -12.17 4.96
C GLY A 123 -3.89 -12.71 5.81
N PRO A 124 -3.45 -12.00 6.87
CA PRO A 124 -2.37 -12.46 7.72
C PRO A 124 -2.74 -13.79 8.39
N ASN A 125 -1.84 -14.77 8.30
CA ASN A 125 -2.04 -16.14 8.78
C ASN A 125 -1.12 -16.52 9.95
N GLN A 126 -0.21 -15.63 10.33
CA GLN A 126 0.74 -15.83 11.43
C GLN A 126 1.11 -14.49 12.08
N LEU A 127 1.59 -14.52 13.32
CA LEU A 127 1.91 -13.31 14.09
C LEU A 127 2.87 -12.37 13.35
N GLY A 128 3.93 -12.90 12.74
CA GLY A 128 4.85 -12.10 11.92
C GLY A 128 4.15 -11.34 10.81
N SER A 129 3.22 -11.98 10.08
CA SER A 129 2.43 -11.31 9.03
C SER A 129 1.47 -10.26 9.57
N TRP A 130 0.85 -10.49 10.73
CA TRP A 130 0.02 -9.50 11.41
C TRP A 130 0.83 -8.25 11.76
N LEU A 131 2.01 -8.43 12.35
CA LEU A 131 2.90 -7.33 12.73
C LEU A 131 3.41 -6.56 11.51
N MET A 132 3.82 -7.27 10.45
CA MET A 132 4.30 -6.67 9.20
C MET A 132 3.25 -5.77 8.56
N TYR A 133 2.04 -6.29 8.34
CA TYR A 133 0.98 -5.48 7.73
C TYR A 133 0.48 -4.37 8.65
N SER A 134 0.53 -4.58 9.98
CA SER A 134 0.18 -3.52 10.93
C SER A 134 1.17 -2.36 10.85
N CYS A 135 2.48 -2.66 10.76
CA CYS A 135 3.51 -1.65 10.56
C CYS A 135 3.28 -0.86 9.27
N LEU A 136 3.01 -1.56 8.16
CA LEU A 136 2.73 -0.94 6.87
C LEU A 136 1.49 -0.04 6.94
N GLY A 137 0.36 -0.58 7.40
CA GLY A 137 -0.90 0.15 7.52
C GLY A 137 -0.79 1.39 8.41
N LEU A 138 -0.23 1.24 9.62
CA LEU A 138 -0.09 2.35 10.56
C LEU A 138 0.85 3.44 10.03
N THR A 139 1.96 3.08 9.39
CA THR A 139 2.89 4.07 8.83
C THR A 139 2.25 4.86 7.68
N LEU A 140 1.56 4.17 6.77
CA LEU A 140 0.82 4.81 5.67
C LEU A 140 -0.26 5.75 6.20
N ALA A 141 -0.99 5.35 7.24
CA ALA A 141 -1.98 6.19 7.91
C ALA A 141 -1.35 7.42 8.59
N ALA A 142 -0.20 7.26 9.26
CA ALA A 142 0.53 8.36 9.88
C ALA A 142 1.02 9.38 8.84
N VAL A 143 1.60 8.90 7.73
CA VAL A 143 2.03 9.74 6.61
C VAL A 143 0.84 10.47 6.00
N ARG A 144 -0.28 9.78 5.77
CA ARG A 144 -1.53 10.41 5.29
C ARG A 144 -2.02 11.54 6.19
N LEU A 145 -1.97 11.35 7.52
CA LEU A 145 -2.41 12.34 8.49
C LEU A 145 -1.51 13.60 8.46
N LYS A 146 -0.19 13.39 8.39
CA LYS A 146 0.81 14.46 8.45
C LYS A 146 1.04 15.17 7.12
N THR A 147 0.73 14.50 6.01
CA THR A 147 0.89 15.02 4.65
C THR A 147 -0.42 14.91 3.89
N ASP A 148 -0.55 13.96 2.96
CA ASP A 148 -1.73 13.70 2.16
C ASP A 148 -1.73 12.28 1.56
N CYS A 149 -2.77 11.97 0.78
CA CYS A 149 -2.92 10.66 0.14
C CYS A 149 -1.83 10.40 -0.91
N MET A 150 -1.38 11.44 -1.63
CA MET A 150 -0.33 11.30 -2.64
C MET A 150 1.00 10.84 -2.03
N THR A 151 1.36 11.39 -0.87
CA THR A 151 2.60 11.04 -0.18
C THR A 151 2.53 9.62 0.41
N ALA A 152 1.38 9.21 0.94
CA ALA A 152 1.16 7.83 1.38
C ALA A 152 1.25 6.83 0.20
N MET A 153 0.65 7.17 -0.94
CA MET A 153 0.72 6.39 -2.18
C MET A 153 2.13 6.27 -2.73
N ALA A 154 2.92 7.35 -2.71
CA ALA A 154 4.32 7.30 -3.06
C ALA A 154 5.13 6.40 -2.11
N LEU A 155 4.88 6.48 -0.80
CA LEU A 155 5.53 5.61 0.19
C LEU A 155 5.16 4.13 -0.02
N HIS A 156 3.88 3.83 -0.27
CA HIS A 156 3.44 2.47 -0.55
C HIS A 156 4.08 1.93 -1.85
N LEU A 157 4.12 2.74 -2.90
CA LEU A 157 4.81 2.37 -4.13
C LEU A 157 6.29 2.10 -3.91
N LEU A 158 6.99 2.90 -3.09
CA LEU A 158 8.38 2.65 -2.73
C LEU A 158 8.56 1.33 -2.00
N TRP A 159 7.64 1.00 -1.07
CA TRP A 159 7.65 -0.27 -0.37
C TRP A 159 7.47 -1.46 -1.34
N ASN A 160 6.48 -1.41 -2.23
CA ASN A 160 6.26 -2.45 -3.22
C ASN A 160 7.41 -2.56 -4.23
N SER A 161 8.05 -1.45 -4.57
CA SER A 161 9.26 -1.44 -5.42
C SER A 161 10.43 -2.12 -4.73
N LEU A 162 10.66 -1.84 -3.44
CA LEU A 162 11.68 -2.53 -2.64
C LEU A 162 11.40 -4.03 -2.57
N ALA A 163 10.15 -4.41 -2.28
CA ALA A 163 9.73 -5.81 -2.21
C ALA A 163 9.96 -6.53 -3.54
N TYR A 164 9.68 -5.87 -4.67
CA TYR A 164 9.97 -6.40 -6.00
C TYR A 164 11.47 -6.64 -6.19
N VAL A 165 12.30 -5.63 -5.93
CA VAL A 165 13.76 -5.73 -6.08
C VAL A 165 14.32 -6.87 -5.23
N VAL A 166 13.99 -6.92 -3.94
CA VAL A 166 14.52 -7.95 -3.01
C VAL A 166 14.04 -9.37 -3.35
N THR A 167 12.92 -9.51 -4.05
CA THR A 167 12.31 -10.82 -4.32
C THR A 167 12.65 -11.37 -5.71
N PHE A 168 12.79 -10.51 -6.72
CA PHE A 168 12.89 -10.91 -8.12
C PHE A 168 14.19 -10.51 -8.82
N LEU A 169 14.97 -9.58 -8.25
CA LEU A 169 16.27 -9.16 -8.77
C LEU A 169 17.40 -9.66 -7.85
#